data_AF-A0A7Y2JNF9-F1
#
_entry.id   AF-A0A7Y2JNF9-F1
#
_cell.length_a   1.000
_cell.length_b   1.000
_cell.length_c   1.000
_cell.angle_alpha   90.00
_cell.angle_beta   90.00
_cell.angle_gamma   90.00
#
_symmetry.space_group_name_H-M   'P 1'
#
loop_
_entity.id
_entity.type
_entity.pdbx_description
1 polymer ?
#
loop_
_entity_poly.entity_id
_entity_poly.type
_entity_poly.pdbx_seq_one_letter_code
_entity_poly.pdbx_strand_id
1 'polypeptide(L)'
;MAETRDPSVDAARQIAWPLRLTRAGMLAERLFRAFWPLWTVLLLALSALMLGLHDVLPLEAVWTLGVLVMLGIGGALVWGGGRFRWPSRAEALDRLDRTLPGRPIAAIADTQAIGAGDRGSEAVWRAHVTRMAERLKSARAVEPDLK
;
A
#
# COMPACT_ATOMS: atom_id res chain seq x y z
N MET A 1 -28.61 -10.60 -28.60
CA MET A 1 -27.77 -11.54 -27.82
C MET A 1 -26.96 -10.74 -26.82
N ALA A 2 -27.45 -10.62 -25.58
CA ALA A 2 -26.68 -9.98 -24.51
C ALA A 2 -25.67 -11.01 -24.01
N GLU A 3 -24.40 -10.79 -24.35
CA GLU A 3 -23.27 -11.55 -23.84
C GLU A 3 -23.33 -11.49 -22.31
N THR A 4 -23.62 -12.62 -21.66
CA THR A 4 -23.62 -12.75 -20.20
C THR A 4 -22.19 -12.63 -19.72
N ARG A 5 -21.72 -11.38 -19.55
CA ARG A 5 -20.41 -11.12 -18.96
C ARG A 5 -20.41 -11.66 -17.54
N ASP A 6 -19.39 -12.45 -17.24
CA ASP A 6 -19.20 -13.01 -15.92
C ASP A 6 -19.01 -11.85 -14.91
N PRO A 7 -19.92 -11.69 -13.93
CA PRO A 7 -19.85 -10.59 -12.96
C PRO A 7 -18.55 -10.58 -12.17
N SER A 8 -17.83 -11.71 -12.08
CA SER A 8 -16.51 -11.78 -11.43
C SER A 8 -15.42 -11.04 -12.21
N VAL A 9 -15.47 -11.08 -13.55
CA VAL A 9 -14.49 -10.42 -14.44
C VAL A 9 -14.70 -8.91 -14.44
N ASP A 10 -15.95 -8.47 -14.48
CA ASP A 10 -16.30 -7.05 -14.43
C ASP A 10 -15.96 -6.44 -13.06
N ALA A 11 -16.19 -7.18 -11.97
CA ALA A 11 -15.76 -6.78 -10.64
C ALA A 11 -14.24 -6.68 -10.53
N ALA A 12 -13.49 -7.67 -11.04
CA ALA A 12 -12.03 -7.65 -11.01
C ALA A 12 -11.44 -6.44 -11.76
N ARG A 13 -12.05 -6.04 -12.89
CA ARG A 13 -11.60 -4.90 -13.69
C ARG A 13 -11.88 -3.57 -12.99
N GLN A 14 -13.01 -3.43 -12.31
CA GLN A 14 -13.35 -2.25 -11.51
C GLN A 14 -12.41 -2.04 -10.31
N ILE A 15 -11.99 -3.14 -9.67
CA ILE A 15 -11.11 -3.09 -8.49
C ILE A 15 -9.63 -2.88 -8.86
N ALA A 16 -9.24 -3.18 -10.10
CA ALA A 16 -7.84 -3.15 -10.52
C ALA A 16 -7.15 -1.80 -10.27
N TRP A 17 -7.85 -0.68 -10.56
CA TRP A 17 -7.31 0.66 -10.35
C TRP A 17 -7.24 1.07 -8.87
N PRO A 18 -8.33 0.98 -8.07
CA PRO A 18 -8.27 1.17 -6.63
C PRO A 18 -7.21 0.32 -5.92
N LEU A 19 -7.02 -0.92 -6.35
CA LEU A 19 -6.01 -1.82 -5.80
C LEU A 19 -4.59 -1.36 -6.10
N ARG A 20 -4.32 -0.90 -7.33
CA ARG A 20 -3.02 -0.34 -7.72
C ARG A 20 -2.70 0.92 -6.92
N LEU A 21 -3.67 1.82 -6.77
CA LEU A 21 -3.53 3.03 -5.95
C LEU A 21 -3.29 2.70 -4.48
N THR A 22 -4.05 1.76 -3.91
CA THR A 22 -3.88 1.33 -2.50
C THR A 22 -2.48 0.71 -2.31
N ARG A 23 -2.01 -0.11 -3.25
CA ARG A 23 -0.66 -0.68 -3.20
C ARG A 23 0.42 0.37 -3.35
N ALA A 24 0.23 1.36 -4.21
CA ALA A 24 1.15 2.49 -4.36
C ALA A 24 1.20 3.34 -3.08
N GLY A 25 0.05 3.61 -2.46
CA GLY A 25 -0.03 4.31 -1.16
C GLY A 25 0.71 3.56 -0.05
N MET A 26 0.51 2.25 0.06
CA MET A 26 1.26 1.42 1.02
C MET A 26 2.75 1.36 0.72
N LEU A 27 3.15 1.39 -0.56
CA LEU A 27 4.56 1.44 -0.94
C LEU A 27 5.17 2.78 -0.51
N ALA A 28 4.48 3.88 -0.75
CA ALA A 28 4.90 5.21 -0.31
C ALA A 28 5.01 5.28 1.23
N GLU A 29 4.00 4.82 1.96
CA GLU A 29 4.01 4.74 3.43
C GLU A 29 5.24 3.97 3.93
N ARG A 30 5.47 2.76 3.40
CA ARG A 30 6.61 1.92 3.79
C ARG A 30 7.94 2.52 3.38
N LEU A 31 8.03 3.20 2.24
CA LEU A 31 9.25 3.86 1.78
C LEU A 31 9.59 5.05 2.68
N PHE A 32 8.64 5.95 2.94
CA PHE A 32 8.87 7.08 3.85
C PHE A 32 9.20 6.62 5.27
N ARG A 33 8.50 5.61 5.79
CA ARG A 33 8.75 5.09 7.15
C ARG A 33 10.04 4.27 7.24
N ALA A 34 10.43 3.53 6.21
CA ALA A 34 11.68 2.76 6.21
C ALA A 34 12.91 3.61 5.83
N PHE A 35 12.74 4.74 5.16
CA PHE A 35 13.85 5.62 4.78
C PHE A 35 13.83 6.96 5.50
N TRP A 36 13.07 7.09 6.61
CA TRP A 36 13.03 8.33 7.40
C TRP A 36 14.42 8.83 7.83
N PRO A 37 15.40 7.99 8.27
CA PRO A 37 16.70 8.50 8.69
C PRO A 37 17.50 9.03 7.50
N LEU A 38 17.31 8.44 6.31
CA LEU A 38 17.95 8.89 5.08
C LEU A 38 17.47 10.30 4.73
N TRP A 39 16.15 10.52 4.77
CA TRP A 39 15.56 11.84 4.54
C TRP A 39 16.06 12.87 5.55
N THR A 40 16.16 12.51 6.83
CA THR A 40 16.70 13.40 7.87
C THR A 40 18.16 13.78 7.60
N VAL A 41 19.02 12.82 7.27
CA VAL A 41 20.44 13.09 6.99
C VAL A 41 20.59 13.96 5.73
N LEU A 42 19.84 13.66 4.67
CA LEU A 42 19.86 14.45 3.43
C LEU A 42 19.39 15.88 3.64
N LEU A 43 18.26 16.08 4.33
CA LEU A 43 17.73 17.40 4.62
C LEU A 43 18.68 18.20 5.51
N LEU A 44 19.27 17.56 6.53
CA LEU A 44 20.21 18.22 7.43
C LEU A 44 21.50 18.63 6.70
N ALA A 45 22.04 17.75 5.85
CA ALA A 45 23.19 18.07 5.02
C ALA A 45 22.88 19.21 4.03
N LEU A 46 21.71 19.17 3.38
CA LEU A 46 21.27 20.23 2.48
C LEU A 46 21.10 21.56 3.21
N SER A 47 20.51 21.57 4.40
CA SER A 47 20.40 22.76 5.24
C SER A 47 21.78 23.32 5.59
N ALA A 48 22.72 22.49 6.06
CA ALA A 48 24.07 22.93 6.38
C ALA A 48 24.79 23.57 5.17
N LEU A 49 24.60 23.01 3.97
CA LEU A 49 25.13 23.58 2.73
C LEU A 49 24.47 24.92 2.38
N MET A 50 23.13 25.00 2.44
CA MET A 50 22.37 26.22 2.14
C MET A 50 22.65 27.35 3.14
N LEU A 51 22.98 27.02 4.39
CA LEU A 51 23.41 28.00 5.40
C LEU A 51 24.86 28.46 5.23
N GLY A 52 25.62 27.92 4.27
CA GLY A 52 27.04 28.26 4.10
C GLY A 52 27.92 27.75 5.24
N LEU A 53 27.48 26.72 5.97
CA LEU A 53 28.22 26.22 7.14
C LEU A 53 29.63 25.72 6.75
N HIS A 54 29.79 25.27 5.51
CA HIS A 54 31.06 24.86 4.93
C HIS A 54 32.06 26.00 4.71
N ASP A 55 31.61 27.25 4.64
CA ASP A 55 32.47 28.43 4.40
C ASP A 55 33.03 29.02 5.70
N VAL A 56 32.36 28.79 6.82
CA VAL A 56 32.73 29.33 8.14
C VAL A 56 33.46 28.32 9.03
N LEU A 57 33.37 27.04 8.70
CA LEU A 57 34.00 25.97 9.47
C LEU A 57 35.45 25.73 9.03
N PRO A 58 36.34 25.32 9.95
CA PRO A 58 37.67 24.83 9.58
C PRO A 58 37.55 23.56 8.74
N LEU A 59 38.57 23.31 7.91
CA LEU A 59 38.58 22.21 6.95
C LEU A 59 38.32 20.85 7.62
N GLU A 60 38.92 20.62 8.79
CA GLU A 60 38.76 19.40 9.58
C GLU A 60 37.30 19.17 9.98
N ALA A 61 36.55 20.24 10.32
CA ALA A 61 35.14 20.15 10.66
C ALA A 61 34.28 19.82 9.42
N VAL A 62 34.62 20.36 8.26
CA VAL A 62 33.92 20.06 7.00
C VAL A 62 34.11 18.59 6.61
N TRP A 63 35.34 18.07 6.67
CA TRP A 63 35.62 16.67 6.36
C TRP A 63 34.98 15.71 7.36
N THR A 64 35.05 16.01 8.66
CA THR A 64 34.41 15.17 9.70
C THR A 64 32.89 15.13 9.53
N LEU A 65 32.25 16.27 9.25
CA LEU A 65 30.82 16.31 8.93
C LEU A 65 30.49 15.52 7.66
N GLY A 66 31.31 15.65 6.61
CA GLY A 66 31.14 14.90 5.36
C GLY A 66 31.19 13.39 5.58
N VAL A 67 32.15 12.90 6.38
CA VAL A 67 32.23 11.48 6.77
C VAL A 67 31.01 11.06 7.57
N LEU A 68 30.57 11.88 8.54
CA LEU A 68 29.36 11.63 9.33
C LEU A 68 28.10 11.52 8.46
N VAL A 69 27.93 12.38 7.46
CA VAL A 69 26.82 12.32 6.50
C VAL A 69 26.90 11.03 5.68
N MET A 70 28.09 10.63 5.20
CA MET A 70 28.28 9.37 4.48
C MET A 70 27.96 8.14 5.31
N LEU A 71 28.43 8.10 6.56
CA LEU A 71 28.09 7.02 7.50
C LEU A 71 26.60 7.02 7.82
N GLY A 72 25.99 8.19 8.00
CA GLY A 72 24.56 8.35 8.23
C GLY A 72 23.72 7.83 7.06
N ILE A 73 24.09 8.16 5.83
CA ILE A 73 23.43 7.64 4.61
C ILE A 73 23.61 6.13 4.53
N GLY A 74 24.83 5.61 4.71
CA GLY A 74 25.10 4.17 4.68
C GLY A 74 24.29 3.41 5.74
N GLY A 75 24.28 3.90 6.98
CA GLY A 75 23.49 3.35 8.07
C GLY A 75 21.99 3.41 7.81
N ALA A 76 21.49 4.52 7.26
CA ALA A 76 20.08 4.67 6.89
C ALA A 76 19.66 3.73 5.76
N LEU A 77 20.54 3.47 4.77
CA LEU A 77 20.29 2.51 3.70
C LEU A 77 20.26 1.08 4.23
N VAL A 78 21.18 0.71 5.13
CA VAL A 78 21.17 -0.62 5.78
C VAL A 78 19.91 -0.79 6.63
N TRP A 79 19.56 0.22 7.44
CA TRP A 79 18.36 0.22 8.25
C TRP A 79 17.09 0.12 7.40
N GLY A 80 16.97 0.95 6.37
CA GLY A 80 15.84 0.95 5.46
C GLY A 80 15.74 -0.33 4.65
N GLY A 81 16.85 -0.85 4.14
CA GLY A 81 16.91 -2.15 3.46
C GLY A 81 16.46 -3.30 4.34
N GLY A 82 16.86 -3.33 5.61
CA GLY A 82 16.43 -4.36 6.57
C GLY A 82 14.98 -4.23 7.02
N ARG A 83 14.42 -3.01 7.04
CA ARG A 83 13.04 -2.75 7.48
C ARG A 83 12.02 -2.78 6.33
N PHE A 84 12.48 -2.57 5.09
CA PHE A 84 11.61 -2.45 3.93
C PHE A 84 11.02 -3.80 3.54
N ARG A 85 9.68 -3.86 3.56
CA ARG A 85 8.92 -5.03 3.11
C ARG A 85 8.03 -4.63 1.95
N TRP A 86 8.21 -5.24 0.80
CA TRP A 86 7.33 -5.02 -0.35
C TRP A 86 5.87 -5.34 0.01
N PRO A 87 4.92 -4.42 -0.21
CA PRO A 87 3.51 -4.72 0.02
C PRO A 87 3.01 -5.77 -0.97
N SER A 88 2.47 -6.85 -0.43
CA SER A 88 1.94 -7.94 -1.24
C SER A 88 0.59 -7.54 -1.84
N ARG A 89 0.21 -8.18 -2.96
CA ARG A 89 -1.12 -7.97 -3.55
C ARG A 89 -2.24 -8.40 -2.59
N ALA A 90 -2.02 -9.46 -1.81
CA ALA A 90 -2.97 -9.94 -0.81
C ALA A 90 -3.18 -8.92 0.32
N GLU A 91 -2.12 -8.29 0.81
CA GLU A 91 -2.22 -7.21 1.81
C GLU A 91 -3.01 -6.01 1.27
N ALA A 92 -2.81 -5.65 0.01
CA ALA A 92 -3.54 -4.56 -0.64
C ALA A 92 -5.03 -4.87 -0.81
N LEU A 93 -5.34 -6.10 -1.20
CA LEU A 93 -6.72 -6.58 -1.31
C LEU A 93 -7.41 -6.60 0.05
N ASP A 94 -6.76 -7.14 1.08
CA ASP A 94 -7.30 -7.20 2.44
C ASP A 94 -7.55 -5.81 3.02
N ARG A 95 -6.63 -4.85 2.81
CA ARG A 95 -6.79 -3.46 3.25
C ARG A 95 -7.94 -2.77 2.52
N LEU A 96 -8.06 -2.96 1.21
CA LEU A 96 -9.18 -2.43 0.42
C LEU A 96 -10.52 -3.02 0.89
N ASP A 97 -10.56 -4.33 1.10
CA ASP A 97 -11.77 -5.03 1.53
C ASP A 97 -12.23 -4.62 2.94
N ARG A 98 -11.29 -4.31 3.84
CA ARG A 98 -11.60 -3.77 5.18
C ARG A 98 -12.32 -2.43 5.15
N THR A 99 -12.16 -1.65 4.07
CA THR A 99 -12.87 -0.35 3.94
C THR A 99 -14.30 -0.49 3.43
N LEU A 100 -14.68 -1.69 2.96
CA LEU A 100 -15.99 -1.95 2.40
C LEU A 100 -16.90 -2.67 3.42
N PRO A 101 -18.18 -2.28 3.52
CA PRO A 101 -19.11 -2.87 4.48
C PRO A 101 -19.40 -4.33 4.12
N GLY A 102 -18.97 -5.24 5.00
CA GLY A 102 -19.20 -6.68 4.86
C GLY A 102 -18.15 -7.43 4.05
N ARG A 103 -16.97 -6.84 3.80
CA ARG A 103 -15.81 -7.51 3.18
C ARG A 103 -16.17 -8.26 1.87
N PRO A 104 -16.77 -7.56 0.89
CA PRO A 104 -17.34 -8.16 -0.32
C PRO A 104 -16.30 -8.91 -1.19
N ILE A 105 -15.03 -8.54 -1.16
CA ILE A 105 -13.98 -9.25 -1.93
C ILE A 105 -13.79 -10.65 -1.34
N ALA A 106 -13.66 -10.76 -0.02
CA ALA A 106 -13.60 -12.06 0.66
C ALA A 106 -14.89 -12.86 0.46
N ALA A 107 -16.05 -12.23 0.56
CA ALA A 107 -17.35 -12.90 0.42
C ALA A 107 -17.61 -13.47 -0.99
N ILE A 108 -17.15 -12.80 -2.05
CA ILE A 108 -17.26 -13.30 -3.43
C ILE A 108 -16.22 -14.39 -3.73
N ALA A 109 -15.04 -14.30 -3.12
CA ALA A 109 -14.00 -15.32 -3.26
C ALA A 109 -14.32 -16.61 -2.47
N ASP A 110 -15.26 -16.55 -1.54
CA ASP A 110 -15.66 -17.69 -0.73
C ASP A 110 -16.49 -18.71 -1.53
N THR A 111 -16.36 -19.98 -1.16
CA THR A 111 -17.14 -21.07 -1.75
C THR A 111 -18.16 -21.56 -0.75
N GLN A 112 -19.43 -21.68 -1.16
CA GLN A 112 -20.50 -22.13 -0.29
C GLN A 112 -20.18 -23.52 0.31
N ALA A 113 -19.94 -23.55 1.62
CA ALA A 113 -19.60 -24.79 2.34
C ALA A 113 -20.84 -25.63 2.73
N ILE A 114 -22.00 -24.99 2.97
CA ILE A 114 -23.23 -25.64 3.45
C ILE A 114 -24.36 -25.42 2.45
N GLY A 115 -25.08 -26.49 2.09
CA GLY A 115 -26.19 -26.43 1.14
C GLY A 115 -25.76 -26.44 -0.33
N ALA A 116 -24.51 -26.77 -0.62
CA ALA A 116 -24.06 -27.07 -1.97
C ALA A 116 -24.83 -28.29 -2.51
N GLY A 117 -25.53 -28.13 -3.65
CA GLY A 117 -26.42 -29.15 -4.21
C GLY A 117 -27.90 -29.00 -3.82
N ASP A 118 -28.25 -28.09 -2.89
CA ASP A 118 -29.63 -27.69 -2.64
C ASP A 118 -29.97 -26.41 -3.42
N ARG A 119 -30.94 -26.52 -4.34
CA ARG A 119 -31.36 -25.40 -5.20
C ARG A 119 -31.85 -24.19 -4.41
N GLY A 120 -32.48 -24.40 -3.25
CA GLY A 120 -32.95 -23.32 -2.38
C GLY A 120 -31.78 -22.53 -1.78
N SER A 121 -30.85 -23.25 -1.17
CA SER A 121 -29.63 -22.70 -0.56
C SER A 121 -28.74 -21.99 -1.60
N GLU A 122 -28.58 -22.57 -2.79
CA GLU A 122 -27.81 -21.96 -3.88
C GLU A 122 -28.44 -20.66 -4.40
N ALA A 123 -29.79 -20.56 -4.39
CA ALA A 123 -30.47 -19.33 -4.78
C ALA A 123 -30.20 -18.19 -3.78
N VAL A 124 -30.21 -18.49 -2.48
CA VAL A 124 -29.88 -17.53 -1.42
C VAL A 124 -28.41 -17.12 -1.50
N TRP A 125 -27.50 -18.07 -1.73
CA TRP A 125 -26.08 -17.78 -1.90
C TRP A 125 -25.83 -16.87 -3.10
N ARG A 126 -26.42 -17.17 -4.26
CA ARG A 126 -26.32 -16.29 -5.44
C ARG A 126 -26.84 -14.88 -5.14
N ALA A 127 -27.97 -14.75 -4.45
CA ALA A 127 -28.49 -13.44 -4.06
C ALA A 127 -27.54 -12.70 -3.08
N HIS A 128 -26.87 -13.41 -2.18
CA HIS A 128 -25.83 -12.84 -1.32
C HIS A 128 -24.63 -12.33 -2.14
N VAL A 129 -24.10 -13.15 -3.05
CA VAL A 129 -22.99 -12.79 -3.94
C VAL A 129 -23.34 -11.57 -4.80
N THR A 130 -24.55 -11.51 -5.36
CA THR A 130 -25.02 -10.34 -6.13
C THR A 130 -25.05 -9.07 -5.28
N ARG A 131 -25.50 -9.14 -4.02
CA ARG A 131 -25.47 -7.99 -3.10
C ARG A 131 -24.05 -7.53 -2.79
N MET A 132 -23.09 -8.46 -2.64
CA MET A 132 -21.69 -8.13 -2.41
C MET A 132 -21.03 -7.50 -3.65
N ALA A 133 -21.37 -7.99 -4.85
CA ALA A 133 -20.91 -7.43 -6.11
C ALA A 133 -21.38 -5.98 -6.31
N GLU A 134 -22.62 -5.65 -5.90
CA GLU A 134 -23.11 -4.28 -5.98
C GLU A 134 -22.34 -3.33 -5.04
N ARG A 135 -22.00 -3.81 -3.83
CA ARG A 135 -21.19 -3.05 -2.86
C ARG A 135 -19.76 -2.81 -3.33
N LEU A 136 -19.26 -3.63 -4.25
CA LEU A 136 -17.94 -3.47 -4.83
C LEU A 136 -17.84 -2.28 -5.78
N LYS A 137 -18.95 -1.82 -6.36
CA LYS A 137 -18.99 -0.63 -7.23
C LYS A 137 -18.66 0.66 -6.48
N SER A 138 -18.84 0.70 -5.16
CA SER A 138 -18.48 1.85 -4.33
C SER A 138 -17.04 1.79 -3.80
N ALA A 139 -16.26 0.76 -4.17
CA ALA A 139 -14.87 0.62 -3.75
C ALA A 139 -14.03 1.80 -4.24
N ARG A 140 -13.41 2.51 -3.30
CA ARG A 140 -12.45 3.59 -3.57
C ARG A 140 -11.07 3.19 -3.07
N ALA A 141 -10.04 3.77 -3.67
CA ALA A 141 -8.68 3.61 -3.19
C ALA A 141 -8.59 4.09 -1.73
N VAL A 142 -7.88 3.33 -0.91
CA VAL A 142 -7.65 3.69 0.50
C VAL A 142 -6.52 4.70 0.58
N GLU A 143 -6.73 5.76 1.34
CA GLU A 143 -5.71 6.79 1.57
C GLU A 143 -4.50 6.22 2.33
N PRO A 144 -3.25 6.65 2.01
CA PRO A 144 -2.07 6.25 2.76
C PRO A 144 -2.18 6.68 4.23
N ASP A 145 -1.80 5.80 5.16
CA ASP A 145 -1.82 6.13 6.59
C ASP A 145 -0.42 6.61 7.00
N LEU A 146 -0.24 7.93 7.06
CA LEU A 146 1.02 8.59 7.42
C LEU A 146 1.04 9.07 8.88
N LYS A 147 0.14 8.58 9.73
CA LYS A 147 0.24 8.76 11.19
C LYS A 147 1.42 7.97 11.76
#